data_AF-A0A176Z5S6-F1
#
_entry.id   AF-A0A176Z5S6-F1
#
_cell.length_a   1.000
_cell.length_b   1.000
_cell.length_c   1.000
_cell.angle_alpha   90.00
_cell.angle_beta   90.00
_cell.angle_gamma   90.00
#
_symmetry.space_group_name_H-M   'P 1'
#
loop_
_entity.id
_entity.type
_entity.pdbx_description
1 polymer ?
#
loop_
_entity_poly.entity_id
_entity_poly.type
_entity_poly.pdbx_seq_one_letter_code
_entity_poly.pdbx_strand_id
1 'polypeptide(L)'
;MTVVEPGFFRTDFLDETSLSRTALQIDDYRETVDRTRAHAADVNNGQRGDPRKLAQAFLRLVDAKNPPLRLPLGSDTVEGIEAKNAFVAKELAEWRTVAVSTDFMSDVAK
;
A
#
# COMPACT_ATOMS: atom_id res chain seq x y z
N MET A 1 -6.93 4.39 -17.60
CA MET A 1 -5.72 3.81 -17.00
C MET A 1 -6.06 3.44 -15.57
N THR A 2 -5.66 2.23 -15.11
CA THR A 2 -5.87 1.77 -13.73
C THR A 2 -4.56 1.23 -13.18
N VAL A 3 -4.22 1.62 -11.96
CA VAL A 3 -3.13 1.05 -11.16
C VAL A 3 -3.73 -0.05 -10.29
N VAL A 4 -3.22 -1.28 -10.43
CA VAL A 4 -3.61 -2.39 -9.56
C VAL A 4 -2.63 -2.49 -8.41
N GLU A 5 -3.16 -2.56 -7.20
CA GLU A 5 -2.40 -2.52 -5.94
C GLU A 5 -2.62 -3.85 -5.20
N PRO A 6 -1.93 -4.93 -5.60
CA PRO A 6 -2.11 -6.24 -4.98
C PRO A 6 -1.38 -6.33 -3.63
N GLY A 7 -1.95 -7.11 -2.72
CA GLY A 7 -1.31 -7.57 -1.50
C GLY A 7 -0.45 -8.81 -1.73
N PHE A 8 -0.26 -9.61 -0.69
CA PHE A 8 0.46 -10.88 -0.78
C PHE A 8 -0.38 -11.96 -1.46
N PHE A 9 0.00 -12.33 -2.70
CA PHE A 9 -0.55 -13.48 -3.44
C PHE A 9 0.45 -14.64 -3.53
N ARG A 10 -0.05 -15.88 -3.47
CA ARG A 10 0.75 -17.12 -3.58
C ARG A 10 1.29 -17.32 -4.99
N THR A 11 2.33 -16.57 -5.31
CA THR A 11 3.11 -16.66 -6.53
C THR A 11 4.56 -16.90 -6.14
N ASP A 12 5.40 -17.32 -7.10
CA ASP A 12 6.83 -17.48 -6.87
C ASP A 12 7.58 -16.14 -6.73
N PHE A 13 6.86 -15.01 -6.61
CA PHE A 13 7.46 -13.68 -6.51
C PHE A 13 8.39 -13.52 -5.29
N LEU A 14 8.05 -14.14 -4.15
CA LEU A 14 8.87 -14.10 -2.93
C LEU A 14 9.92 -15.23 -2.88
N ASP A 15 9.91 -16.12 -3.87
CA ASP A 15 10.93 -17.16 -3.99
C ASP A 15 12.30 -16.54 -4.27
N GLU A 16 13.37 -17.18 -3.81
CA GLU A 16 14.73 -16.69 -4.00
C GLU A 16 15.15 -16.62 -5.47
N THR A 17 14.48 -17.39 -6.34
CA THR A 17 14.67 -17.34 -7.79
C THR A 17 14.08 -16.07 -8.44
N SER A 18 13.15 -15.38 -7.77
CA SER A 18 12.50 -14.16 -8.27
C SER A 18 12.90 -12.91 -7.46
N LEU A 19 12.97 -13.04 -6.14
CA LEU A 19 13.24 -11.93 -5.22
C LEU A 19 14.75 -11.67 -5.12
N SER A 20 15.24 -10.67 -5.87
CA SER A 20 16.61 -10.21 -5.75
C SER A 20 16.85 -9.50 -4.41
N ARG A 21 17.87 -9.94 -3.68
CA ARG A 21 18.28 -9.37 -2.38
C ARG A 21 19.68 -8.77 -2.51
N THR A 22 19.90 -7.59 -1.93
CA THR A 22 21.24 -7.02 -1.83
C THR A 22 22.11 -7.88 -0.91
N ALA A 23 23.33 -8.18 -1.35
CA ALA A 23 24.33 -8.86 -0.53
C ALA A 23 24.90 -7.94 0.56
N LEU A 24 24.87 -6.62 0.35
CA LEU A 24 25.35 -5.65 1.32
C LEU A 24 24.32 -5.48 2.45
N GLN A 25 24.74 -5.81 3.67
CA GLN A 25 23.98 -5.57 4.88
C GLN A 25 24.72 -4.53 5.72
N ILE A 26 23.97 -3.52 6.19
CA ILE A 26 24.47 -2.45 7.03
C ILE A 26 23.80 -2.60 8.40
N ASP A 27 24.63 -2.69 9.42
CA ASP A 27 24.23 -2.98 10.80
C ASP A 27 23.17 -2.01 11.34
N ASP A 28 23.25 -0.74 10.97
CA ASP A 28 22.31 0.32 11.38
C ASP A 28 20.89 0.11 10.84
N TYR A 29 20.72 -0.71 9.80
CA TYR A 29 19.41 -0.96 9.17
C TYR A 29 18.77 -2.29 9.60
N ARG A 30 19.41 -3.05 10.50
CA ARG A 30 18.91 -4.37 10.93
C ARG A 30 17.48 -4.29 11.47
N GLU A 31 17.18 -3.30 12.32
CA GLU A 31 15.85 -3.16 12.93
C GLU A 31 14.73 -2.79 11.95
N THR A 32 15.04 -2.43 10.70
CA THR A 32 14.04 -2.07 9.70
C THR A 32 14.04 -3.07 8.55
N VAL A 33 15.13 -3.12 7.79
CA VAL A 33 15.22 -3.88 6.54
C VAL A 33 15.22 -5.39 6.80
N ASP A 34 15.86 -5.86 7.88
CA ASP A 34 15.88 -7.30 8.16
C ASP A 34 14.50 -7.82 8.56
N ARG A 35 13.69 -7.02 9.24
CA ARG A 35 12.31 -7.41 9.54
C ARG A 35 11.50 -7.64 8.27
N THR A 36 11.63 -6.75 7.28
CA THR A 36 10.96 -6.92 5.98
C THR A 36 11.49 -8.15 5.23
N ARG A 37 12.81 -8.38 5.23
CA ARG A 37 13.41 -9.57 4.60
C ARG A 37 12.94 -10.87 5.24
N ALA A 38 12.98 -10.94 6.57
CA ALA A 38 12.54 -12.09 7.34
C ALA A 38 11.05 -12.37 7.11
N HIS A 39 10.22 -11.33 7.11
CA HIS A 39 8.79 -11.47 6.82
C HIS A 39 8.53 -12.02 5.42
N ALA A 40 9.22 -11.49 4.39
CA ALA A 40 9.08 -11.99 3.02
C ALA A 40 9.47 -13.47 2.88
N ALA A 41 10.51 -13.92 3.59
CA ALA A 41 10.91 -15.32 3.61
C ALA A 41 9.88 -16.20 4.34
N ASP A 42 9.36 -15.74 5.48
CA ASP A 42 8.36 -16.44 6.29
C ASP A 42 7.02 -16.63 5.57
N VAL A 43 6.57 -15.61 4.83
CA VAL A 43 5.29 -15.66 4.11
C VAL A 43 5.39 -16.27 2.71
N ASN A 44 6.58 -16.70 2.25
CA ASN A 44 6.72 -17.34 0.94
C ASN A 44 5.90 -18.64 0.90
N ASN A 45 5.09 -18.83 -0.15
CA ASN A 45 4.04 -19.84 -0.29
C ASN A 45 2.92 -19.83 0.78
N GLY A 46 3.09 -19.08 1.87
CA GLY A 46 2.09 -18.84 2.92
C GLY A 46 1.17 -17.65 2.67
N GLN A 47 1.36 -16.91 1.56
CA GLN A 47 0.61 -15.69 1.26
C GLN A 47 -0.91 -15.95 1.27
N ARG A 48 -1.74 -14.97 1.64
CA ARG A 48 -3.20 -15.18 1.74
C ARG A 48 -3.93 -15.16 0.40
N GLY A 49 -3.38 -14.42 -0.57
CA GLY A 49 -4.02 -14.17 -1.86
C GLY A 49 -3.94 -15.37 -2.81
N ASP A 50 -5.04 -15.62 -3.53
CA ASP A 50 -5.14 -16.64 -4.57
C ASP A 50 -4.93 -16.00 -5.96
N PRO A 51 -3.86 -16.36 -6.71
CA PRO A 51 -3.59 -15.79 -8.03
C PRO A 51 -4.70 -16.04 -9.05
N ARG A 52 -5.49 -17.12 -8.90
CA ARG A 52 -6.62 -17.40 -9.80
C ARG A 52 -7.73 -16.38 -9.59
N LYS A 53 -7.98 -15.99 -8.35
CA LYS A 53 -8.94 -14.91 -8.02
C LYS A 53 -8.41 -13.54 -8.45
N LEU A 54 -7.11 -13.32 -8.36
CA LEU A 54 -6.47 -12.12 -8.91
C LEU A 54 -6.72 -11.98 -10.42
N ALA A 55 -6.52 -13.06 -11.18
CA ALA A 55 -6.81 -13.10 -12.62
C ALA A 55 -8.29 -12.79 -12.92
N GLN A 56 -9.22 -13.37 -12.16
CA GLN A 56 -10.65 -13.06 -12.29
C GLN A 56 -10.97 -11.59 -12.01
N ALA A 57 -10.29 -10.97 -11.03
CA ALA A 57 -10.45 -9.54 -10.75
C ALA A 57 -9.95 -8.67 -11.91
N PHE A 58 -8.86 -9.04 -12.58
CA PHE A 58 -8.40 -8.37 -13.80
C PHE A 58 -9.42 -8.44 -14.93
N LEU A 59 -10.04 -9.61 -15.16
CA LEU A 59 -11.10 -9.76 -16.17
C LEU A 59 -12.29 -8.82 -15.87
N ARG A 60 -12.71 -8.75 -14.60
CA ARG A 60 -13.77 -7.81 -14.19
C ARG A 60 -13.37 -6.35 -14.38
N LEU A 61 -12.10 -6.01 -14.16
CA LEU A 61 -11.59 -4.66 -14.33
C LEU A 61 -11.60 -4.23 -15.81
N VAL A 62 -11.16 -5.09 -16.72
CA VAL A 62 -11.13 -4.76 -18.16
C VAL A 62 -12.53 -4.63 -18.75
N ASP A 63 -13.52 -5.36 -18.21
CA ASP A 63 -14.92 -5.27 -18.61
C ASP A 63 -15.67 -4.08 -17.96
N ALA A 64 -15.04 -3.37 -17.04
CA ALA A 64 -15.68 -2.26 -16.33
C ALA A 64 -15.88 -1.04 -17.24
N LYS A 65 -17.12 -0.55 -17.35
CA LYS A 65 -17.46 0.66 -18.14
C LYS A 65 -16.70 1.91 -17.68
N ASN A 66 -16.50 2.04 -16.36
CA ASN A 66 -15.79 3.14 -15.73
C ASN A 66 -14.76 2.55 -14.74
N PRO A 67 -13.59 2.10 -15.22
CA PRO A 67 -12.60 1.48 -14.35
C PRO A 67 -12.01 2.53 -13.39
N PRO A 68 -11.70 2.16 -12.13
CA PRO A 68 -11.14 3.09 -11.16
C PRO A 68 -9.69 3.48 -11.52
N LEU A 69 -9.20 4.58 -10.97
CA LEU A 69 -7.78 4.92 -11.08
C LEU A 69 -6.90 3.92 -10.30
N ARG A 70 -7.36 3.45 -9.14
CA ARG A 70 -6.67 2.49 -8.28
C ARG A 70 -7.59 1.34 -7.91
N LEU A 71 -7.08 0.11 -7.97
CA LEU A 71 -7.80 -1.09 -7.55
C LEU A 71 -6.96 -1.88 -6.52
N PRO A 72 -7.23 -1.70 -5.22
CA PRO A 72 -6.65 -2.53 -4.16
C PRO A 72 -7.19 -3.96 -4.23
N LEU A 73 -6.30 -4.96 -4.13
CA LEU A 73 -6.70 -6.37 -4.15
C LEU A 73 -5.96 -7.15 -3.05
N GLY A 74 -6.70 -7.66 -2.08
CA GLY A 74 -6.15 -8.34 -0.90
C GLY A 74 -6.60 -7.65 0.38
N SER A 75 -6.97 -8.42 1.40
CA SER A 75 -7.45 -7.85 2.67
C SER A 75 -6.35 -7.09 3.42
N ASP A 76 -5.10 -7.52 3.27
CA ASP A 76 -3.91 -6.83 3.76
C ASP A 76 -3.73 -5.45 3.12
N THR A 77 -3.92 -5.34 1.80
CA THR A 77 -3.85 -4.03 1.13
C THR A 77 -4.98 -3.11 1.59
N VAL A 78 -6.21 -3.64 1.68
CA VAL A 78 -7.37 -2.86 2.15
C VAL A 78 -7.13 -2.35 3.57
N GLU A 79 -6.72 -3.22 4.48
CA GLU A 79 -6.41 -2.88 5.87
C GLU A 79 -5.31 -1.80 5.96
N GLY A 80 -4.24 -1.93 5.16
CA GLY A 80 -3.16 -0.94 5.12
C GLY A 80 -3.62 0.44 4.62
N ILE A 81 -4.45 0.47 3.58
CA ILE A 81 -5.01 1.72 3.05
C ILE A 81 -5.95 2.37 4.06
N GLU A 82 -6.84 1.59 4.67
CA GLU A 82 -7.78 2.10 5.68
C GLU A 82 -7.05 2.65 6.90
N ALA A 83 -6.06 1.93 7.41
CA ALA A 83 -5.24 2.37 8.54
C ALA A 83 -4.48 3.66 8.21
N LYS A 84 -3.87 3.77 7.02
CA LYS A 84 -3.15 4.99 6.62
C LYS A 84 -4.09 6.17 6.46
N ASN A 85 -5.25 5.99 5.83
CA ASN A 85 -6.23 7.05 5.65
C ASN A 85 -6.76 7.54 7.00
N ALA A 86 -7.07 6.62 7.92
CA ALA A 86 -7.51 6.97 9.28
C ALA A 86 -6.42 7.73 10.05
N PHE A 87 -5.16 7.31 9.95
CA PHE A 87 -4.03 8.01 10.54
C PHE A 87 -3.92 9.46 10.02
N VAL A 88 -3.91 9.64 8.70
CA VAL A 88 -3.79 10.97 8.09
C VAL A 88 -4.98 11.85 8.45
N ALA A 89 -6.20 11.32 8.42
CA ALA A 89 -7.40 12.06 8.80
C ALA A 89 -7.35 12.50 10.27
N LYS A 90 -6.88 11.63 11.17
CA LYS A 90 -6.72 11.94 12.59
C LYS A 90 -5.72 13.07 12.81
N GLU A 91 -4.52 12.95 12.23
CA GLU A 91 -3.46 13.95 12.36
C GLU A 91 -3.89 15.32 11.77
N LEU A 92 -4.54 15.31 10.60
CA LEU A 92 -5.10 16.52 10.01
C LEU A 92 -6.17 17.16 10.91
N ALA A 93 -7.03 16.37 11.53
CA ALA A 93 -8.06 16.89 12.44
C ALA A 93 -7.44 17.54 13.69
N GLU A 94 -6.40 16.93 14.26
CA GLU A 94 -5.66 17.45 15.41
C GLU A 94 -5.01 18.81 15.12
N TRP A 95 -4.43 18.97 13.93
CA TRP A 95 -3.70 20.17 13.53
C TRP A 95 -4.50 21.15 12.68
N ARG A 96 -5.80 20.90 12.46
CA ARG A 96 -6.61 21.64 11.49
C ARG A 96 -6.58 23.15 11.71
N THR A 97 -6.73 23.59 12.96
CA THR A 97 -6.76 25.02 13.32
C THR A 97 -5.47 25.72 12.91
N VAL A 98 -4.31 25.13 13.20
CA VAL A 98 -3.01 25.68 12.83
C VAL A 98 -2.81 25.61 11.31
N ALA A 99 -3.23 24.51 10.68
CA ALA A 99 -3.08 24.33 9.24
C ALA A 99 -3.81 25.41 8.43
N VAL A 100 -5.06 25.74 8.81
CA VAL A 100 -5.87 26.77 8.12
C VAL A 100 -5.56 28.20 8.58
N SER A 101 -4.90 28.41 9.73
CA SER A 101 -4.60 29.76 10.23
C SER A 101 -3.52 30.50 9.43
N THR A 102 -2.94 29.85 8.42
CA THR A 102 -1.91 30.43 7.56
C THR A 102 -2.48 31.09 6.29
N ASP A 103 -3.80 31.02 6.10
CA ASP A 103 -4.47 31.77 5.04
C ASP A 103 -4.33 33.28 5.26
N PHE A 104 -4.34 34.06 4.18
CA PHE A 104 -4.52 35.51 4.30
C PHE A 104 -5.85 35.78 5.01
N MET A 105 -5.83 36.65 6.02
CA MET A 105 -7.08 37.22 6.53
C MET A 105 -7.70 37.99 5.38
N SER A 106 -8.85 37.54 4.88
CA SER A 106 -9.62 38.33 3.93
C SER A 106 -10.05 39.60 4.65
N ASP A 107 -9.39 40.73 4.35
CA ASP A 107 -9.92 42.03 4.70
C ASP A 107 -11.26 42.17 3.97
N VAL A 108 -12.35 42.01 4.73
CA VAL A 108 -13.66 42.48 4.30
C VAL A 108 -13.61 44.00 4.36
N ALA A 109 -13.03 44.63 3.32
CA ALA A 109 -13.29 46.01 2.93
C ALA A 109 -12.53 46.37 1.64
N LYS A 110 -13.24 46.31 0.51
CA LYS A 110 -13.49 47.50 -0.32
C LYS A 110 -14.67 47.29 -1.24
#